data_AF-A0A1A0WX93-F1
#
_entry.id   AF-A0A1A0WX93-F1
#
_cell.length_a   1.000
_cell.length_b   1.000
_cell.length_c   1.000
_cell.angle_alpha   90.00
_cell.angle_beta   90.00
_cell.angle_gamma   90.00
#
_symmetry.space_group_name_H-M   'P 1'
#
loop_
_entity.id
_entity.type
_entity.pdbx_description
1 polymer ?
#
loop_
_entity_poly.entity_id
_entity_poly.type
_entity_poly.pdbx_seq_one_letter_code
_entity_poly.pdbx_strand_id
1 'polypeptide(L)'
;MLAWLREHESAIRFEITPITRAPGDTLGQTVARARNAVTDDLPTDIINLANKSIALYNRSHNIAFGAPGTDITQLLLGRGNDEHEISNYINDVEHDEAWRYLFDPDDFFSNLPTEC
;
A
#
# COMPACT_ATOMS: atom_id res chain seq x y z
N MET A 1 7.90 8.09 11.94
CA MET A 1 6.79 7.13 11.73
C MET A 1 5.44 7.72 12.11
N LEU A 2 5.22 8.10 13.39
CA LEU A 2 3.93 8.66 13.83
C LEU A 2 3.52 9.92 13.06
N ALA A 3 4.46 10.84 12.80
CA ALA A 3 4.19 12.03 11.99
C ALA A 3 3.74 11.67 10.56
N TRP A 4 4.33 10.64 9.96
CA TRP A 4 3.95 10.16 8.63
C TRP A 4 2.52 9.59 8.63
N LEU A 5 2.16 8.79 9.65
CA LEU A 5 0.81 8.25 9.79
C LEU A 5 -0.23 9.38 9.89
N ARG A 6 0.07 10.43 10.65
CA ARG A 6 -0.81 11.61 10.77
C ARG A 6 -0.91 12.42 9.49
N GLU A 7 0.21 12.61 8.79
CA GLU A 7 0.24 13.33 7.50
C GLU A 7 -0.60 12.61 6.43
N HIS A 8 -0.63 11.28 6.45
CA HIS A 8 -1.26 10.47 5.41
C HIS A 8 -2.60 9.84 5.82
N GLU A 9 -3.14 10.18 6.99
CA GLU A 9 -4.42 9.65 7.49
C GLU A 9 -5.56 9.77 6.47
N SER A 10 -5.73 10.95 5.87
CA SER A 10 -6.78 11.18 4.88
C SER A 10 -6.63 10.28 3.65
N ALA A 11 -5.39 10.04 3.20
CA ALA A 11 -5.14 9.18 2.06
C ALA A 11 -5.49 7.73 2.42
N ILE A 12 -4.96 7.22 3.54
CA ILE A 12 -5.21 5.87 4.04
C ILE A 12 -6.72 5.59 4.23
N ARG A 13 -7.48 6.61 4.65
CA ARG A 13 -8.93 6.49 4.86
C ARG A 13 -9.71 6.40 3.56
N PHE A 14 -9.37 7.21 2.56
CA PHE A 14 -10.29 7.54 1.47
C PHE A 14 -9.77 7.22 0.08
N GLU A 15 -8.46 7.15 -0.13
CA GLU A 15 -7.89 6.76 -1.42
C GLU A 15 -8.09 5.27 -1.66
N ILE A 16 -8.43 4.94 -2.91
CA ILE A 16 -8.56 3.56 -3.38
C ILE A 16 -7.34 3.19 -4.22
N THR A 17 -7.08 1.90 -4.35
CA THR A 17 -6.00 1.40 -5.21
C THR A 17 -6.19 1.86 -6.66
N PRO A 18 -5.09 2.08 -7.41
CA PRO A 18 -5.14 2.56 -8.80
C PRO A 18 -5.75 1.55 -9.78
N ILE A 19 -5.93 0.30 -9.35
CA ILE A 19 -6.66 -0.73 -10.08
C ILE A 19 -7.77 -1.31 -9.20
N THR A 20 -8.78 -1.91 -9.83
CA THR A 20 -9.80 -2.67 -9.13
C THR A 20 -9.20 -3.90 -8.46
N ARG A 21 -9.47 -4.05 -7.18
CA ARG A 21 -9.04 -5.19 -6.37
C ARG A 21 -9.87 -6.44 -6.73
N ALA A 22 -9.19 -7.55 -7.01
CA ALA A 22 -9.86 -8.84 -7.18
C ALA A 22 -10.41 -9.37 -5.85
N PRO A 23 -11.45 -10.23 -5.88
CA PRO A 23 -11.99 -10.84 -4.68
C PRO A 23 -10.94 -11.64 -3.92
N GLY A 24 -10.78 -11.37 -2.61
CA GLY A 24 -9.88 -12.12 -1.73
C GLY A 24 -8.43 -11.63 -1.71
N ASP A 25 -7.99 -10.87 -2.69
CA ASP A 25 -6.63 -10.29 -2.73
C ASP A 25 -6.37 -9.37 -1.55
N THR A 26 -5.12 -9.21 -1.13
CA THR A 26 -4.65 -8.13 -0.24
C THR A 26 -4.34 -6.84 -1.01
N LEU A 27 -4.11 -5.74 -0.30
CA LEU A 27 -3.55 -4.49 -0.84
C LEU A 27 -2.19 -4.77 -1.48
N GLY A 28 -1.33 -5.55 -0.81
CA GLY A 28 -0.06 -6.02 -1.36
C GLY A 28 -0.19 -6.66 -2.74
N GLN A 29 -1.07 -7.65 -2.86
CA GLN A 29 -1.33 -8.33 -4.13
C GLN A 29 -1.92 -7.38 -5.18
N THR A 30 -2.80 -6.46 -4.77
CA THR A 30 -3.42 -5.50 -5.68
C THR A 30 -2.40 -4.50 -6.23
N VAL A 31 -1.53 -3.96 -5.37
CA VAL A 31 -0.48 -3.03 -5.79
C VAL A 31 0.57 -3.75 -6.65
N ALA A 32 0.94 -4.99 -6.31
CA ALA A 32 1.86 -5.78 -7.12
C ALA A 32 1.30 -6.07 -8.52
N ARG A 33 0.02 -6.45 -8.61
CA ARG A 33 -0.66 -6.59 -9.92
C ARG A 33 -0.74 -5.28 -10.68
N ALA A 34 -0.95 -4.15 -10.00
CA ALA A 34 -0.94 -2.85 -10.65
C ALA A 34 0.41 -2.57 -11.32
N ARG A 35 1.52 -2.93 -10.66
CA ARG A 35 2.87 -2.82 -11.25
C ARG A 35 3.07 -3.79 -12.40
N ASN A 36 2.67 -5.05 -12.24
CA ASN A 36 2.83 -6.08 -13.29
C ASN A 36 1.96 -5.79 -14.53
N ALA A 37 0.87 -5.04 -14.37
CA ALA A 37 0.04 -4.58 -15.48
C ALA A 37 0.69 -3.44 -16.29
N VAL A 38 1.73 -2.78 -15.76
CA VAL A 38 2.53 -1.81 -16.51
C VAL A 38 3.60 -2.58 -17.28
N THR A 39 3.36 -2.78 -18.57
CA THR A 39 4.22 -3.57 -19.44
C THR A 39 4.86 -2.70 -20.53
N ASP A 40 5.99 -3.15 -21.08
CA ASP A 40 6.79 -2.40 -22.07
C ASP A 40 6.08 -2.23 -23.44
N ASP A 41 5.01 -2.98 -23.67
CA ASP A 41 4.14 -2.92 -24.84
C ASP A 41 3.11 -1.77 -24.78
N LEU A 42 3.02 -1.05 -23.66
CA LEU A 42 2.24 0.18 -23.55
C LEU A 42 3.00 1.39 -24.13
N PRO A 43 2.29 2.41 -24.66
CA PRO A 43 2.91 3.68 -25.01
C PRO A 43 3.64 4.31 -23.81
N THR A 44 4.79 4.93 -24.05
CA THR A 44 5.65 5.48 -22.98
C THR A 44 4.96 6.50 -22.08
N ASP A 45 4.06 7.32 -22.62
CA ASP A 45 3.24 8.25 -21.86
C ASP A 45 2.26 7.55 -20.91
N ILE A 46 1.68 6.42 -21.35
CA ILE A 46 0.82 5.56 -20.51
C ILE A 46 1.64 4.89 -19.41
N ILE A 47 2.82 4.34 -19.73
CA ILE A 47 3.75 3.77 -18.75
C ILE A 47 4.09 4.80 -17.67
N ASN A 48 4.47 6.01 -18.08
CA ASN A 48 4.81 7.10 -17.16
C ASN A 48 3.64 7.49 -16.26
N LEU A 49 2.42 7.57 -16.83
CA LEU A 49 1.22 7.90 -16.08
C LEU A 49 0.87 6.82 -15.05
N ALA A 50 0.91 5.55 -15.45
CA ALA A 50 0.63 4.42 -14.58
C ALA A 50 1.66 4.32 -13.43
N ASN A 51 2.94 4.42 -13.75
CA ASN A 51 4.02 4.44 -12.75
C ASN A 51 3.87 5.61 -11.78
N LYS A 52 3.51 6.80 -12.27
CA LYS A 52 3.25 7.96 -11.40
C LYS A 52 2.07 7.71 -10.46
N SER A 53 0.98 7.12 -10.94
CA SER A 53 -0.18 6.78 -10.11
C SER A 53 0.17 5.79 -9.00
N ILE A 54 0.89 4.71 -9.35
CA ILE A 54 1.34 3.69 -8.39
C ILE A 54 2.34 4.28 -7.39
N ALA A 55 3.25 5.16 -7.84
CA ALA A 55 4.21 5.81 -6.96
C ALA A 55 3.55 6.78 -5.97
N LEU A 56 2.55 7.56 -6.43
CA LEU A 56 1.78 8.44 -5.57
C LEU A 56 1.00 7.66 -4.51
N TYR A 57 0.36 6.55 -4.90
CA TYR A 57 -0.33 5.67 -3.95
C TYR A 57 0.65 5.07 -2.93
N ASN A 58 1.78 4.52 -3.38
CA ASN A 58 2.78 3.95 -2.46
C ASN A 58 3.34 4.99 -1.49
N ARG A 59 3.49 6.26 -1.89
CA ARG A 59 4.01 7.31 -1.00
C ARG A 59 3.13 7.52 0.23
N SER A 60 1.81 7.38 0.09
CA SER A 60 0.84 7.59 1.16
C SER A 60 0.40 6.32 1.89
N HIS A 61 0.72 5.15 1.35
CA HIS A 61 0.24 3.86 1.86
C HIS A 61 1.36 2.89 2.26
N ASN A 62 2.62 3.15 1.90
CA ASN A 62 3.75 2.25 2.17
C ASN A 62 4.65 2.78 3.29
N ILE A 63 4.75 1.99 4.34
CA ILE A 63 5.68 2.19 5.44
C ILE A 63 6.85 1.22 5.29
N ALA A 64 8.05 1.76 5.07
CA ALA A 64 9.29 1.00 5.05
C ALA A 64 10.06 1.17 6.37
N PHE A 65 10.54 0.07 6.94
CA PHE A 65 11.42 0.08 8.11
C PHE A 65 12.43 -1.08 8.04
N GLY A 66 13.61 -0.85 8.60
CA GLY A 66 14.67 -1.83 8.64
C GLY A 66 15.81 -1.36 9.55
N ALA A 67 16.62 -2.31 10.01
CA ALA A 67 17.86 -2.04 10.71
C ALA A 67 19.04 -2.20 9.75
N PRO A 68 20.21 -1.59 10.03
CA PRO A 68 21.42 -1.88 9.27
C PRO A 68 21.70 -3.39 9.22
N GLY A 69 21.86 -3.93 8.00
CA GLY A 69 22.12 -5.36 7.80
C GLY A 69 20.88 -6.27 7.77
N THR A 70 19.67 -5.71 7.79
CA THR A 70 18.42 -6.48 7.59
C THR A 70 17.73 -6.08 6.28
N ASP A 71 16.93 -6.99 5.73
CA ASP A 71 16.04 -6.65 4.63
C ASP A 71 15.03 -5.57 5.06
N ILE A 72 14.72 -4.65 4.14
CA ILE A 72 13.75 -3.58 4.38
C ILE A 72 12.36 -4.21 4.39
N THR A 73 11.71 -4.20 5.55
CA THR A 73 10.31 -4.62 5.67
C THR A 73 9.41 -3.49 5.22
N GLN A 74 8.41 -3.81 4.42
CA GLN A 74 7.45 -2.85 3.89
C GLN A 74 6.03 -3.30 4.19
N LEU A 75 5.24 -2.39 4.75
CA LEU A 75 3.84 -2.59 5.08
C LEU A 75 2.98 -1.62 4.29
N LEU A 76 1.89 -2.13 3.74
CA LEU A 76 0.87 -1.32 3.12
C LEU A 76 -0.30 -1.13 4.08
N LEU A 77 -0.74 0.11 4.25
CA LEU A 77 -1.89 0.48 5.06
C LEU A 77 -2.85 1.23 4.15
N GLY A 78 -4.11 0.82 4.10
CA GLY A 78 -5.07 1.48 3.22
C GLY A 78 -6.45 0.87 3.24
N ARG A 79 -7.29 1.44 2.39
CA ARG A 79 -8.65 0.98 2.17
C ARG A 79 -8.71 -0.09 1.08
N GLY A 80 -9.23 -1.26 1.42
CA GLY A 80 -9.72 -2.26 0.47
C GLY A 80 -11.12 -1.93 -0.05
N ASN A 81 -11.77 -2.88 -0.73
CA ASN A 81 -13.13 -2.65 -1.24
C ASN A 81 -14.12 -2.32 -0.11
N ASP A 82 -14.05 -3.06 0.99
CA ASP A 82 -15.02 -2.99 2.08
C ASP A 82 -14.41 -2.72 3.46
N GLU A 83 -13.08 -2.85 3.62
CA GLU A 83 -12.39 -2.80 4.92
C GLU A 83 -11.02 -2.13 4.81
N HIS A 84 -10.52 -1.56 5.92
CA HIS A 84 -9.14 -1.08 6.02
C HIS A 84 -8.22 -2.20 6.48
N GLU A 85 -7.04 -2.28 5.90
CA GLU A 85 -6.09 -3.34 6.23
C GLU A 85 -4.64 -2.89 6.22
N ILE A 86 -3.85 -3.61 7.01
CA ILE A 86 -2.40 -3.63 6.99
C ILE A 86 -1.98 -4.94 6.31
N SER A 87 -1.23 -4.87 5.22
CA SER A 87 -0.70 -6.06 4.54
C SER A 87 0.81 -5.97 4.37
N ASN A 88 1.47 -7.09 4.12
CA ASN A 88 2.81 -7.03 3.56
C ASN A 88 2.79 -6.39 2.17
N TYR A 89 3.91 -5.78 1.84
CA TYR A 89 4.27 -5.49 0.47
C TYR A 89 4.60 -6.79 -0.28
N ILE A 90 4.08 -6.92 -1.51
CA ILE A 90 4.34 -8.06 -2.39
C ILE A 90 5.23 -7.57 -3.54
N ASN A 91 6.34 -8.25 -3.76
CA ASN A 91 7.20 -8.08 -4.92
C ASN A 91 6.75 -8.99 -6.06
N ASP A 92 6.47 -10.25 -5.71
CA ASP A 92 6.10 -11.30 -6.65
C ASP A 92 4.83 -12.00 -6.19
N VAL A 93 3.73 -11.78 -6.92
CA VAL A 93 2.40 -12.34 -6.60
C VAL A 93 2.38 -13.86 -6.69
N GLU A 94 3.29 -14.48 -7.45
CA GLU A 94 3.35 -15.93 -7.65
C GLU A 94 4.14 -16.65 -6.54
N HIS A 95 5.07 -15.95 -5.88
CA HIS A 95 6.02 -16.55 -4.93
C HIS A 95 5.93 -16.01 -3.51
N ASP A 96 5.47 -14.77 -3.31
CA ASP A 96 5.37 -14.18 -1.98
C ASP A 96 4.06 -14.59 -1.29
N GLU A 97 4.16 -15.07 -0.05
CA GLU A 97 2.98 -15.35 0.77
C GLU A 97 2.31 -14.05 1.21
N ALA A 98 1.06 -13.84 0.79
CA ALA A 98 0.29 -12.66 1.14
C ALA A 98 -0.40 -12.83 2.50
N TRP A 99 -0.32 -11.81 3.34
CA TRP A 99 -1.07 -11.73 4.59
C TRP A 99 -1.68 -10.34 4.78
N ARG A 100 -2.73 -10.27 5.62
CA ARG A 100 -3.37 -9.01 6.02
C ARG A 100 -3.90 -9.06 7.45
N TYR A 101 -3.99 -7.89 8.06
CA TYR A 101 -4.76 -7.63 9.27
C TYR A 101 -5.76 -6.52 8.98
N LEU A 102 -6.99 -6.72 9.42
CA LEU A 102 -8.04 -5.72 9.30
C LEU A 102 -8.00 -4.80 10.51
N PHE A 103 -8.26 -3.52 10.31
CA PHE A 103 -8.33 -2.54 11.39
C PHE A 103 -9.47 -1.54 11.17
N ASP A 104 -9.98 -0.99 12.26
CA ASP A 104 -10.87 0.16 12.21
C ASP A 104 -10.02 1.43 12.13
N PRO A 105 -10.13 2.24 11.07
CA PRO A 105 -9.34 3.46 10.94
C PRO A 105 -9.70 4.51 12.01
N ASP A 106 -10.94 4.55 12.50
CA ASP A 106 -11.33 5.49 13.55
C ASP A 106 -10.61 5.15 14.86
N ASP A 107 -10.59 3.88 15.24
CA ASP A 107 -9.87 3.41 16.42
C ASP A 107 -8.34 3.54 16.25
N PHE A 108 -7.80 3.14 15.11
CA PHE A 108 -6.36 3.18 14.85
C PHE A 108 -5.79 4.60 14.92
N PHE A 109 -6.42 5.57 14.24
CA PHE A 109 -5.89 6.94 14.18
C PHE A 109 -6.16 7.74 15.46
N SER A 110 -7.28 7.49 16.15
CA SER A 110 -7.59 8.14 17.43
C SER A 110 -6.66 7.72 18.56
N ASN A 111 -6.16 6.48 18.53
CA ASN A 111 -5.22 5.94 19.52
C ASN A 111 -3.74 6.09 19.14
N LEU A 112 -3.41 6.83 18.07
CA LEU A 112 -2.01 7.10 17.75
C LEU A 112 -1.34 7.87 18.91
N PRO A 113 -0.16 7.46 19.40
CA PRO A 113 0.55 8.15 20.46
C PRO A 113 0.76 9.64 20.12
N THR A 114 0.52 10.50 21.11
CA THR A 114 0.60 11.96 20.97
C THR A 114 2.00 12.53 21.18
N GLU A 115 2.93 11.76 21.76
CA GLU A 115 4.30 12.22 22.08
C GLU A 115 5.35 11.17 21.71
N CYS A 116 6.51 11.65 21.24
CA CYS A 116 7.78 10.93 21.17
C CYS A 116 8.77 11.60 22.13
#